data_AF-A0A2N0Q671-F1
#
_entry.id   AF-A0A2N0Q671-F1
#
_cell.length_a   1.000
_cell.length_b   1.000
_cell.length_c   1.000
_cell.angle_alpha   90.00
_cell.angle_beta   90.00
_cell.angle_gamma   90.00
#
_symmetry.space_group_name_H-M   'P 1'
#
loop_
_entity.id
_entity.type
_entity.pdbx_description
1 polymer ?
#
loop_
_entity_poly.entity_id
_entity_poly.type
_entity_poly.pdbx_seq_one_letter_code
_entity_poly.pdbx_strand_id
1 'polypeptide(L)'
;MLICDYIGDYVQSSKLHNVQSRKEKIWELVHQLVDAFEFANPLENLIFEFCNNINDKGIDQLVAAYEIGINRLQKIVNQEILLTENYTTVRRRERNITRVMLADIAKMKKERKLEEREERGKEKKNKRGRGRGRRRGSGRGRKRESGDDEEATT
;
A
#
# COMPACT_ATOMS: atom_id res chain seq x y z
N MET A 1 3.08 -21.38 4.42
CA MET A 1 3.81 -22.17 3.41
C MET A 1 4.72 -23.12 4.18
N LEU A 2 4.63 -24.42 3.90
CA LEU A 2 5.59 -25.37 4.45
C LEU A 2 6.73 -25.49 3.45
N ILE A 3 7.97 -25.45 3.94
CA ILE A 3 9.18 -25.71 3.14
C ILE A 3 9.09 -27.09 2.44
N CYS A 4 8.32 -28.01 3.02
CA CYS A 4 7.97 -29.32 2.48
C CYS A 4 7.21 -29.29 1.13
N ASP A 5 6.55 -28.18 0.75
CA ASP A 5 5.92 -28.06 -0.58
C ASP A 5 6.96 -27.83 -1.72
N TYR A 6 8.21 -27.50 -1.35
CA TYR A 6 9.29 -27.12 -2.28
C TYR A 6 10.47 -28.11 -2.30
N ILE A 7 10.78 -28.71 -1.14
CA ILE A 7 11.61 -29.92 -1.09
C ILE A 7 10.73 -31.03 -1.66
N GLY A 8 11.18 -31.77 -2.67
CA GLY A 8 10.40 -32.78 -3.40
C GLY A 8 10.00 -34.00 -2.58
N ASP A 9 9.70 -33.83 -1.29
CA ASP A 9 9.10 -34.84 -0.45
C ASP A 9 7.65 -35.04 -0.88
N TYR A 10 7.35 -36.29 -1.21
CA TYR A 10 6.07 -36.80 -1.65
C TYR A 10 5.06 -36.83 -0.49
N VAL A 11 4.95 -35.74 0.28
CA VAL A 11 3.84 -35.56 1.20
C VAL A 11 2.66 -35.20 0.33
N GLN A 12 1.66 -36.06 0.37
CA GLN A 12 0.41 -36.05 -0.39
C GLN A 12 -0.43 -34.80 -0.07
N SER A 13 0.11 -33.61 -0.37
CA SER A 13 -0.56 -32.34 -0.21
C SER A 13 -1.50 -32.14 -1.39
N SER A 14 -2.73 -31.83 -1.06
CA SER A 14 -3.89 -31.76 -1.95
C SER A 14 -3.61 -31.09 -3.30
N LYS A 15 -3.73 -31.86 -4.40
CA LYS A 15 -3.83 -31.45 -5.81
C LYS A 15 -2.61 -30.66 -6.37
N LEU A 16 -1.89 -31.28 -7.31
CA LEU A 16 -0.77 -30.72 -8.08
C LEU A 16 -0.98 -29.27 -8.54
N HIS A 17 -2.19 -28.93 -8.99
CA HIS A 17 -2.58 -27.61 -9.48
C HIS A 17 -2.45 -26.50 -8.40
N ASN A 18 -2.69 -26.81 -7.13
CA ASN A 18 -2.56 -25.83 -6.05
C ASN A 18 -1.10 -25.48 -5.75
N VAL A 19 -0.18 -26.42 -5.97
CA VAL A 19 1.26 -26.20 -5.81
C VAL A 19 1.79 -25.36 -6.97
N GLN A 20 1.40 -25.69 -8.20
CA GLN A 20 1.82 -24.96 -9.39
C GLN A 20 1.38 -23.49 -9.36
N SER A 21 0.09 -23.22 -9.05
CA SER A 21 -0.41 -21.84 -8.94
C SER A 21 0.28 -21.04 -7.82
N ARG A 22 0.74 -21.69 -6.75
CA ARG A 22 1.52 -21.02 -5.69
C ARG A 22 2.94 -20.69 -6.18
N LYS A 23 3.59 -21.62 -6.90
CA LYS A 23 4.91 -21.38 -7.50
C LYS A 23 4.89 -20.20 -8.45
N GLU A 24 3.87 -20.13 -9.31
CA GLU A 24 3.66 -19.00 -10.23
C GLU A 24 3.52 -17.67 -9.49
N LYS A 25 2.70 -17.61 -8.44
CA LYS A 25 2.56 -16.39 -7.63
C LYS A 25 3.84 -15.97 -6.92
N ILE A 26 4.68 -16.93 -6.52
CA ILE A 26 5.98 -16.64 -5.91
C ILE A 26 6.93 -16.11 -6.96
N TRP A 27 6.96 -16.70 -8.15
CA TRP A 27 7.76 -16.17 -9.26
C TRP A 27 7.32 -14.76 -9.67
N GLU A 28 6.02 -14.51 -9.75
CA GLU A 28 5.48 -13.16 -9.99
C GLU A 28 5.97 -12.16 -8.94
N LEU A 29 5.94 -12.54 -7.66
CA LEU A 29 6.49 -11.72 -6.58
C LEU A 29 8.00 -11.48 -6.72
N VAL A 30 8.77 -12.51 -7.08
CA VAL A 30 10.22 -12.39 -7.30
C VAL A 30 10.51 -11.39 -8.42
N HIS A 31 9.80 -11.48 -9.55
CA HIS A 31 9.95 -10.51 -10.63
C HIS A 31 9.64 -9.09 -10.18
N GLN A 32 8.52 -8.87 -9.46
CA GLN A 32 8.19 -7.57 -8.91
C GLN A 32 9.26 -7.02 -7.95
N LEU A 33 9.90 -7.89 -7.17
CA LEU A 33 10.98 -7.51 -6.27
C LEU A 33 12.25 -7.13 -7.05
N VAL A 34 12.62 -7.93 -8.07
CA VAL A 34 13.78 -7.61 -8.94
C VAL A 34 13.56 -6.25 -9.59
N ASP A 35 12.40 -6.03 -10.20
CA ASP A 35 12.04 -4.75 -10.82
C ASP A 35 12.09 -3.59 -9.81
N ALA A 36 11.65 -3.82 -8.57
CA ALA A 36 11.70 -2.81 -7.52
C ALA A 36 13.14 -2.46 -7.12
N PHE A 37 14.03 -3.45 -7.01
CA PHE A 37 15.43 -3.21 -6.63
C PHE A 37 16.27 -2.60 -7.76
N GLU A 38 15.89 -2.83 -9.01
CA GLU A 38 16.50 -2.17 -10.18
C GLU A 38 16.03 -0.71 -10.37
N PHE A 39 14.98 -0.30 -9.67
CA PHE A 39 14.47 1.07 -9.73
C PHE A 39 15.40 2.07 -9.03
N ALA A 40 15.43 3.32 -9.51
CA ALA A 40 16.31 4.36 -8.98
C ALA A 40 16.11 4.63 -7.48
N ASN A 41 14.86 4.54 -7.00
CA ASN A 41 14.53 4.54 -5.59
C ASN A 41 13.61 3.36 -5.27
N PRO A 42 14.14 2.22 -4.79
CA PRO A 42 13.36 1.00 -4.58
C PRO A 42 12.12 1.18 -3.70
N LEU A 43 12.17 2.10 -2.73
CA LEU A 43 11.08 2.34 -1.78
C LEU A 43 9.87 3.06 -2.40
N GLU A 44 10.00 3.66 -3.58
CA GLU A 44 8.88 4.26 -4.31
C GLU A 44 8.02 3.22 -5.03
N ASN A 45 8.49 1.97 -5.14
CA ASN A 45 7.74 0.92 -5.80
C ASN A 45 6.49 0.53 -4.99
N LEU A 46 5.37 0.27 -5.69
CA LEU A 46 4.09 -0.12 -5.07
C LEU A 46 4.20 -1.38 -4.19
N ILE A 47 5.18 -2.25 -4.42
CA ILE A 47 5.38 -3.44 -3.59
C ILE A 47 5.68 -3.09 -2.12
N PHE A 48 6.28 -1.91 -1.87
CA PHE A 48 6.62 -1.42 -0.54
C PHE A 48 5.61 -0.38 0.01
N GLU A 49 4.51 -0.13 -0.71
CA GLU A 49 3.52 0.90 -0.40
C GLU A 49 2.97 0.83 1.05
N PHE A 50 2.90 -0.37 1.63
CA PHE A 50 2.40 -0.65 2.98
C PHE A 50 3.49 -1.10 3.94
N CYS A 51 4.76 -0.97 3.55
CA CYS A 51 5.91 -1.37 4.34
C CYS A 51 6.42 -0.23 5.23
N ASN A 52 5.52 0.31 6.06
CA ASN A 52 5.80 1.46 6.94
C ASN A 52 6.92 1.22 7.97
N ASN A 53 7.30 -0.04 8.16
CA ASN A 53 8.38 -0.46 9.07
C ASN A 53 9.76 -0.47 8.40
N ILE A 54 9.87 -0.18 7.09
CA ILE A 54 11.17 0.00 6.41
C ILE A 54 11.67 1.41 6.71
N ASN A 55 12.15 1.60 7.93
CA ASN A 55 12.80 2.81 8.42
C ASN A 55 13.87 2.42 9.45
N ASP A 56 14.74 3.35 9.83
CA ASP A 56 15.86 3.08 10.73
C ASP A 56 15.42 2.40 12.03
N LYS A 57 14.33 2.89 12.64
CA LYS A 57 13.75 2.29 13.85
C LYS A 57 13.28 0.84 13.63
N GLY A 58 12.67 0.55 12.49
CA GLY A 58 12.22 -0.79 12.15
C GLY A 58 13.39 -1.75 11.88
N ILE A 59 14.48 -1.24 11.30
CA ILE A 59 15.73 -1.99 11.11
C ILE A 59 16.36 -2.29 12.48
N ASP A 60 16.46 -1.30 13.37
CA ASP A 60 16.98 -1.49 14.73
C ASP A 60 16.17 -2.54 15.51
N GLN A 61 14.84 -2.50 15.38
CA GLN A 61 13.96 -3.51 15.98
C GLN A 61 14.20 -4.91 15.43
N LEU A 62 14.44 -5.03 14.12
CA LEU A 62 14.72 -6.30 13.48
C LEU A 62 16.06 -6.89 13.98
N VAL A 63 17.10 -6.06 14.06
CA VAL A 63 18.41 -6.46 14.58
C VAL A 63 18.31 -6.86 16.06
N ALA A 64 17.66 -6.04 16.88
CA ALA A 64 17.46 -6.36 18.30
C ALA A 64 16.64 -7.64 18.50
N ALA A 65 15.66 -7.92 17.63
CA ALA A 65 14.85 -9.12 17.70
C ALA A 65 15.68 -10.41 17.52
N TYR A 66 16.77 -10.36 16.75
CA TYR A 66 17.68 -11.48 16.56
C TYR A 66 18.38 -11.87 17.87
N GLU A 67 19.00 -10.89 18.54
CA GLU A 67 19.68 -11.09 19.82
C GLU A 67 18.72 -11.56 20.92
N ILE A 68 17.51 -10.99 20.97
CA ILE A 68 16.47 -11.46 21.89
C ILE A 68 16.06 -12.90 21.57
N GLY A 69 16.02 -13.26 20.28
CA GLY A 69 15.71 -14.60 19.80
C GLY A 69 16.73 -15.64 20.28
N ILE A 70 18.02 -15.35 20.16
CA ILE A 70 19.10 -16.23 20.65
C ILE A 70 18.93 -16.50 22.15
N ASN A 71 18.79 -15.44 22.94
CA ASN A 71 18.62 -15.55 24.39
C ASN A 71 17.39 -16.37 24.78
N ARG A 72 16.30 -16.25 24.02
CA ARG A 72 15.09 -17.06 24.24
C ARG A 72 15.30 -18.53 23.90
N LEU A 73 15.99 -18.83 22.80
CA LEU A 73 16.30 -20.21 22.42
C LEU A 73 17.20 -20.87 23.47
N GLN A 74 18.23 -20.18 23.94
CA GLN A 74 19.09 -20.68 25.03
C GLN A 74 18.28 -20.98 26.30
N LYS A 75 17.36 -20.09 26.70
CA LYS A 75 16.48 -20.35 27.84
C LYS A 75 15.59 -21.58 27.64
N ILE A 76 15.04 -21.78 26.44
CA ILE A 76 14.23 -22.97 26.14
C ILE A 76 15.08 -24.23 26.27
N VAL A 77 16.31 -24.23 25.73
CA VAL A 77 17.25 -25.35 25.87
C VAL A 77 17.57 -25.64 27.34
N ASN A 78 17.89 -24.61 28.12
CA ASN A 78 18.20 -24.76 29.55
C ASN A 78 17.03 -25.31 30.36
N GLN A 79 15.80 -24.92 30.02
CA GLN A 79 14.58 -25.34 30.72
C GLN A 79 14.07 -26.72 30.32
N GLU A 80 14.14 -27.08 29.03
CA GLU A 80 13.47 -28.28 28.51
C GLU A 80 14.41 -29.43 28.24
N ILE A 81 15.67 -29.14 27.92
CA ILE A 81 16.65 -30.16 27.53
C ILE A 81 17.61 -30.40 28.69
N LEU A 82 18.24 -29.33 29.19
CA LEU A 82 19.27 -29.44 30.23
C LEU A 82 18.68 -29.49 31.65
N LEU A 83 17.43 -29.03 31.83
CA LEU A 83 16.72 -28.95 33.11
C LEU A 83 17.50 -28.16 34.19
N THR A 84 18.37 -27.24 33.78
CA THR A 84 19.19 -26.41 34.66
C THR A 84 18.44 -25.19 35.20
N GLU A 85 17.38 -24.77 34.50
CA GLU A 85 16.51 -23.65 34.86
C GLU A 85 15.07 -24.11 35.05
N ASN A 86 14.31 -23.38 35.89
CA ASN A 86 12.88 -23.66 36.08
C ASN A 86 12.07 -23.41 34.81
N TYR A 87 11.15 -24.32 34.51
CA TYR A 87 10.28 -24.21 33.35
C TYR A 87 9.36 -22.98 33.44
N THR A 88 9.39 -22.13 32.41
CA THR A 88 8.47 -21.00 32.28
C THR A 88 7.97 -20.85 30.84
N THR A 89 6.69 -20.52 30.70
CA THR A 89 6.04 -20.29 29.41
C THR A 89 5.99 -18.81 29.01
N VAL A 90 6.38 -17.92 29.93
CA VAL A 90 6.27 -16.47 29.77
C VAL A 90 7.15 -15.99 28.62
N ARG A 91 6.60 -15.11 27.76
CA ARG A 91 7.27 -14.51 26.59
C ARG A 91 7.69 -15.45 25.46
N ARG A 92 7.36 -16.75 25.51
CA ARG A 92 7.69 -17.69 24.41
C ARG A 92 7.03 -17.35 23.07
N ARG A 93 5.86 -16.72 23.10
CA ARG A 93 5.11 -16.27 21.91
C ARG A 93 5.28 -14.78 21.61
N GLU A 94 6.09 -14.07 22.40
CA GLU A 94 6.28 -12.63 22.24
C GLU A 94 6.99 -12.35 20.92
N ARG A 95 6.42 -11.43 20.14
CA ARG A 95 7.00 -11.00 18.86
C ARG A 95 7.63 -9.65 19.10
N ASN A 96 8.95 -9.55 18.99
CA ASN A 96 9.70 -8.29 19.17
C ASN A 96 9.67 -7.41 17.92
N ILE A 97 8.83 -7.77 16.94
CA ILE A 97 8.69 -7.09 15.66
C ILE A 97 7.21 -6.77 15.45
N THR A 98 6.96 -5.63 14.81
CA THR A 98 5.61 -5.22 14.45
C THR A 98 5.02 -6.20 13.44
N ARG A 99 3.89 -6.81 13.80
CA ARG A 99 3.14 -7.68 12.90
C ARG A 99 2.15 -6.83 12.11
N VAL A 100 2.20 -6.94 10.79
CA VAL A 100 1.18 -6.38 9.90
C VAL A 100 0.33 -7.54 9.36
N MET A 101 -0.99 -7.48 9.55
CA MET A 101 -1.93 -8.45 9.02
C MET A 101 -2.55 -7.97 7.70
N LEU A 102 -3.10 -8.90 6.91
CA LEU A 102 -3.85 -8.55 5.69
C LEU A 102 -5.04 -7.60 5.98
N ALA A 103 -5.65 -7.74 7.16
CA ALA A 103 -6.71 -6.83 7.60
C ALA A 103 -6.20 -5.40 7.80
N ASP A 104 -5.00 -5.24 8.36
CA ASP A 104 -4.36 -3.93 8.53
C ASP A 104 -4.03 -3.32 7.17
N ILE A 105 -3.51 -4.12 6.22
CA ILE A 105 -3.27 -3.68 4.85
C ILE A 105 -4.57 -3.24 4.17
N ALA A 106 -5.66 -4.01 4.34
CA ALA A 106 -6.96 -3.63 3.80
C ALA A 106 -7.49 -2.33 4.42
N LYS A 107 -7.21 -2.09 5.70
CA LYS A 107 -7.56 -0.85 6.40
C LYS A 107 -6.75 0.33 5.85
N MET A 108 -5.43 0.20 5.75
CA MET A 108 -4.54 1.22 5.16
C MET A 108 -4.95 1.58 3.72
N LYS A 109 -5.31 0.58 2.91
CA LYS A 109 -5.85 0.80 1.55
C LYS A 109 -7.15 1.60 1.52
N LYS A 110 -8.03 1.43 2.53
CA LYS A 110 -9.29 2.17 2.63
C LYS A 110 -9.06 3.61 3.07
N GLU A 111 -8.18 3.82 4.04
CA GLU A 111 -7.82 5.14 4.56
C GLU A 111 -7.21 6.01 3.46
N ARG A 112 -6.25 5.49 2.69
CA ARG A 112 -5.65 6.20 1.54
C ARG A 112 -6.70 6.64 0.50
N LYS A 113 -7.64 5.76 0.16
CA LYS A 113 -8.74 6.09 -0.77
C LYS A 113 -9.65 7.21 -0.24
N LEU A 114 -9.79 7.32 1.07
CA LEU A 114 -10.57 8.40 1.70
C LEU A 114 -9.80 9.72 1.60
N GLU A 115 -8.51 9.71 1.93
CA GLU A 115 -7.61 10.87 1.83
C GLU A 115 -7.59 11.44 0.41
N GLU A 116 -7.39 10.59 -0.61
CA GLU A 116 -7.43 11.00 -2.02
C GLU A 116 -8.77 11.63 -2.43
N ARG A 117 -9.90 11.22 -1.83
CA ARG A 117 -11.22 11.81 -2.11
C ARG A 117 -11.34 13.18 -1.46
N GLU A 118 -10.82 13.34 -0.25
CA GLU A 118 -10.82 14.63 0.45
C GLU A 118 -9.92 15.66 -0.25
N GLU A 119 -8.73 15.26 -0.70
CA GLU A 119 -7.81 16.11 -1.44
C GLU A 119 -8.42 16.59 -2.76
N ARG A 120 -9.00 15.69 -3.55
CA ARG A 120 -9.77 16.05 -4.76
C ARG A 120 -10.94 16.98 -4.46
N GLY A 121 -11.56 16.84 -3.28
CA GLY A 121 -12.62 17.74 -2.81
C GLY A 121 -12.11 19.15 -2.52
N LYS A 122 -10.96 19.27 -1.85
CA LYS A 122 -10.29 20.55 -1.53
C LYS A 122 -9.80 21.25 -2.80
N GLU A 123 -9.21 20.52 -3.75
CA GLU A 123 -8.76 21.06 -5.03
C GLU A 123 -9.93 21.63 -5.86
N LYS A 124 -11.06 20.90 -5.92
CA LYS A 124 -12.29 21.39 -6.59
C LYS A 124 -12.87 22.65 -5.94
N LYS A 125 -12.80 22.78 -4.61
CA LYS A 125 -13.21 24.01 -3.90
C LYS A 125 -12.28 25.18 -4.22
N ASN A 126 -10.96 24.95 -4.24
CA ASN A 126 -9.97 25.99 -4.55
C ASN A 126 -10.10 26.51 -6.00
N LYS A 127 -10.41 25.64 -6.97
CA LYS A 127 -10.68 26.04 -8.37
C LYS A 127 -11.97 26.85 -8.53
N ARG A 128 -12.99 26.62 -7.68
CA ARG A 128 -14.26 27.40 -7.70
C ARG A 128 -14.13 28.80 -7.08
N GLY A 129 -13.13 29.02 -6.21
CA GLY A 129 -12.88 30.32 -5.57
C GLY A 129 -12.07 31.32 -6.42
N ARG A 130 -11.36 30.85 -7.45
CA ARG A 130 -10.58 31.71 -8.36
C ARG A 130 -11.35 31.99 -9.66
N GLY A 131 -12.09 33.10 -9.69
CA GLY A 131 -12.37 33.83 -10.93
C GLY A 131 -13.65 33.49 -11.69
N ARG A 132 -14.78 34.03 -11.25
CA ARG A 132 -15.78 34.59 -12.17
C ARG A 132 -15.93 36.07 -11.90
N GLY A 133 -14.92 36.85 -12.30
CA GLY A 133 -15.10 38.27 -12.53
C GLY A 133 -16.12 38.45 -13.65
N ARG A 134 -17.41 38.57 -13.31
CA ARG A 134 -17.94 39.93 -13.22
C ARG A 134 -17.78 40.88 -14.40
N ARG A 135 -17.50 40.48 -15.65
CA ARG A 135 -17.41 41.44 -16.80
C ARG A 135 -18.78 42.09 -16.97
N ARG A 136 -19.01 43.18 -16.24
CA ARG A 136 -20.10 44.13 -16.47
C ARG A 136 -19.76 44.86 -17.76
N GLY A 137 -20.23 44.33 -18.88
CA GLY A 137 -20.29 45.05 -20.14
C GLY A 137 -21.24 46.23 -19.96
N SER A 138 -20.68 47.42 -19.86
CA SER A 138 -21.37 48.70 -19.82
C SER A 138 -21.72 49.14 -21.24
N GLY A 139 -23.02 49.28 -21.51
CA GLY A 139 -23.62 50.31 -22.38
C GLY A 139 -23.34 50.28 -23.89
N ARG A 140 -24.42 50.21 -24.69
CA ARG A 140 -25.09 51.38 -25.31
C ARG A 140 -25.93 50.92 -26.51
N GLY A 141 -27.19 51.31 -26.50
CA GLY A 141 -28.14 51.00 -27.57
C GLY A 141 -27.90 51.80 -28.86
N ARG A 142 -28.45 51.27 -29.95
CA ARG A 142 -28.89 51.96 -31.19
C ARG A 142 -30.09 51.16 -31.71
N LYS A 143 -31.30 51.63 -31.44
CA LYS A 143 -32.13 52.54 -32.24
C LYS A 143 -32.62 51.85 -33.53
N ARG A 144 -33.95 51.66 -33.55
CA ARG A 144 -34.78 51.19 -34.66
C ARG A 144 -34.68 52.16 -35.84
N GLU A 145 -34.62 51.63 -37.06
CA GLU A 145 -35.09 52.31 -38.25
C GLU A 145 -35.95 51.32 -39.03
N SER A 146 -37.25 51.62 -39.02
CA SER A 146 -38.23 51.14 -39.98
C SER A 146 -38.05 51.95 -41.27
N GLY A 147 -38.17 51.29 -42.42
CA GLY A 147 -38.32 51.93 -43.71
C GLY A 147 -39.17 51.02 -44.57
N ASP A 148 -40.46 51.38 -44.67
CA ASP A 148 -41.36 50.88 -45.69
C ASP A 148 -41.16 51.69 -47.00
N ASP A 149 -41.62 51.08 -48.09
CA ASP A 149 -42.16 51.66 -49.32
C ASP A 149 -41.34 51.68 -50.64
N GLU A 150 -42.05 51.13 -51.65
CA GLU A 150 -42.19 51.55 -53.06
C GLU A 150 -41.39 50.86 -54.20
N GLU A 151 -42.07 49.87 -54.79
CA GLU A 151 -42.41 49.70 -56.23
C GLU A 151 -41.84 50.71 -57.24
N ALA A 152 -41.16 50.23 -58.30
CA ALA A 152 -41.35 50.64 -59.71
C ALA A 152 -40.40 49.92 -60.70
N THR A 153 -41.00 49.21 -61.68
CA THR A 153 -40.61 49.05 -63.10
C THR A 153 -39.19 48.61 -63.49
N THR A 154 -39.06 47.46 -64.17
CA THR A 154 -39.11 47.36 -65.64
C THR A 154 -39.35 45.91 -66.07
#